data_AF-A0A2G7GP03-F1
#
_entry.id   AF-A0A2G7GP03-F1
#
_cell.length_a   1.000
_cell.length_b   1.000
_cell.length_c   1.000
_cell.angle_alpha   90.00
_cell.angle_beta   90.00
_cell.angle_gamma   90.00
#
_symmetry.space_group_name_H-M   'P 1'
#
loop_
_entity.id
_entity.type
_entity.pdbx_description
1 polymer ?
#
loop_
_entity_poly.entity_id
_entity_poly.type
_entity_poly.pdbx_seq_one_letter_code
_entity_poly.pdbx_strand_id
1 'polypeptide(L)'
;MSNLVPGEKLIQRIITNDVRRVDFDLDNWIKDFEDGFPRFVKINPKFRDHYWGQGFSNRPRIKELNEQADAQQIEGYRVIEFFPDRENKDESYLLMGSPLALMSQVSLIMNLHLMNKTMNGGDVAWLGYPLDEYLRAKPRTGITMQIILTTYKRPPYYQVGTKWFSRRHVTIPLVDRSKITYQAVRNACGGSQGQNWGEWSARAYVSLDEESKGIHQMVSGGSTEATAIRNLEKFLEFTQCKIRKITANKIDYTKGDVARDPDRARYSSFDVYPAWLSIWNTKLVQLDDKRRDGKKTLSGRMLSKHNKLFLYPEREPDNWSSTVRELLKKGDVD
;
A
#
# COMPACT_ATOMS: atom_id res chain seq x y z
N MET A 1 18.70 11.03 -53.52
CA MET A 1 17.71 11.20 -52.43
C MET A 1 17.86 10.00 -51.50
N SER A 2 18.43 10.19 -50.32
CA SER A 2 18.81 9.09 -49.41
C SER A 2 17.64 8.61 -48.56
N ASN A 3 17.34 7.32 -48.64
CA ASN A 3 16.36 6.62 -47.79
C ASN A 3 16.95 6.40 -46.39
N LEU A 4 16.68 7.32 -45.47
CA LEU A 4 17.01 7.14 -44.05
C LEU A 4 15.82 6.53 -43.29
N VAL A 5 16.12 5.61 -42.37
CA VAL A 5 15.17 4.88 -41.52
C VAL A 5 14.47 5.87 -40.56
N PRO A 6 13.20 5.66 -40.16
CA PRO A 6 12.44 6.64 -39.36
C PRO A 6 13.13 7.15 -38.08
N GLY A 7 13.93 6.30 -37.42
CA GLY A 7 14.72 6.69 -36.24
C GLY A 7 15.88 7.64 -36.55
N GLU A 8 16.51 7.51 -37.72
CA GLU A 8 17.63 8.36 -38.14
C GLU A 8 17.16 9.75 -38.54
N LYS A 9 15.92 9.89 -39.05
CA LYS A 9 15.29 11.21 -39.28
C LYS A 9 14.99 11.95 -37.97
N LEU A 10 14.65 11.22 -36.90
CA LEU A 10 14.42 11.80 -35.57
C LEU A 10 15.74 12.27 -34.95
N ILE A 11 16.78 11.43 -35.03
CA ILE A 11 18.11 11.76 -34.53
C ILE A 11 18.75 12.89 -35.36
N GLN A 12 18.61 12.88 -36.69
CA GLN A 12 19.05 14.01 -37.50
C GLN A 12 18.29 15.28 -37.17
N ARG A 13 16.96 15.25 -36.94
CA ARG A 13 16.22 16.44 -36.50
C ARG A 13 16.64 16.94 -35.12
N ILE A 14 17.07 16.07 -34.21
CA ILE A 14 17.63 16.44 -32.90
C ILE A 14 19.02 17.06 -33.06
N ILE A 15 19.81 16.59 -34.03
CA ILE A 15 21.19 17.05 -34.27
C ILE A 15 21.23 18.34 -35.11
N THR A 16 20.30 18.52 -36.06
CA THR A 16 20.29 19.68 -36.98
C THR A 16 19.45 20.87 -36.50
N ASN A 17 18.56 20.70 -35.52
CA ASN A 17 17.87 21.83 -34.91
C ASN A 17 18.49 22.19 -33.56
N ASP A 18 19.21 23.31 -33.56
CA ASP A 18 18.85 24.44 -32.69
C ASP A 18 18.54 24.06 -31.23
N VAL A 19 19.51 23.45 -30.54
CA VAL A 19 19.44 23.03 -29.12
C VAL A 19 19.31 24.25 -28.17
N ARG A 20 19.10 25.46 -28.70
CA ARG A 20 18.71 26.68 -27.98
C ARG A 20 17.23 27.05 -28.15
N ARG A 21 16.43 26.28 -28.89
CA ARG A 21 15.01 26.57 -29.18
C ARG A 21 14.11 25.32 -29.24
N VAL A 22 14.31 24.36 -28.35
CA VAL A 22 13.11 23.73 -27.80
C VAL A 22 12.58 24.74 -26.79
N ASP A 23 11.76 25.68 -27.28
CA ASP A 23 10.88 26.43 -26.39
C ASP A 23 10.00 25.39 -25.70
N PHE A 24 10.48 24.90 -24.56
CA PHE A 24 9.66 24.30 -23.53
C PHE A 24 8.86 25.47 -22.97
N ASP A 25 7.87 25.87 -23.76
CA ASP A 25 6.95 26.94 -23.44
C ASP A 25 6.19 26.50 -22.19
N LEU A 26 6.71 26.96 -21.05
CA LEU A 26 6.17 26.67 -19.75
C LEU A 26 4.72 27.14 -19.67
N ASP A 27 4.36 28.20 -20.40
CA ASP A 27 3.02 28.77 -20.39
C ASP A 27 2.04 27.82 -21.09
N ASN A 28 2.45 27.28 -22.25
CA ASN A 28 1.69 26.23 -22.93
C ASN A 28 1.63 24.93 -22.11
N TRP A 29 2.73 24.56 -21.43
CA TRP A 29 2.73 23.38 -20.58
C TRP A 29 1.86 23.55 -19.34
N ILE A 30 1.91 24.70 -18.66
CA ILE A 30 1.06 25.04 -17.52
C ILE A 30 -0.40 24.99 -17.95
N LYS A 31 -0.73 25.61 -19.09
CA LYS A 31 -2.08 25.58 -19.64
C LYS A 31 -2.55 24.16 -19.92
N ASP A 32 -1.74 23.37 -20.63
CA ASP A 32 -2.07 21.97 -20.89
C ASP A 32 -2.16 21.17 -19.57
N PHE A 33 -1.31 21.45 -18.58
CA PHE A 33 -1.31 20.77 -17.29
C PHE A 33 -2.57 21.07 -16.46
N GLU A 34 -2.99 22.35 -16.39
CA GLU A 34 -4.23 22.78 -15.75
C GLU A 34 -5.48 22.29 -16.49
N ASP A 35 -5.41 22.16 -17.81
CA ASP A 35 -6.53 21.71 -18.65
C ASP A 35 -6.62 20.17 -18.78
N GLY A 36 -5.66 19.42 -18.22
CA GLY A 36 -5.64 17.95 -18.25
C GLY A 36 -5.12 17.35 -19.56
N PHE A 37 -4.17 18.03 -20.20
CA PHE A 37 -3.48 17.66 -21.43
C PHE A 37 -4.43 17.31 -22.59
N PRO A 38 -5.36 18.20 -22.98
CA PRO A 38 -6.39 17.91 -23.98
C PRO A 38 -5.82 17.53 -25.36
N ARG A 39 -4.61 18.00 -25.69
CA ARG A 39 -3.89 17.63 -26.92
C ARG A 39 -3.45 16.16 -26.92
N PHE A 40 -2.98 15.66 -25.78
CA PHE A 40 -2.56 14.26 -25.62
C PHE A 40 -3.75 13.31 -25.59
N VAL A 41 -4.89 13.74 -25.03
CA VAL A 41 -6.14 12.99 -25.04
C VAL A 41 -6.66 12.73 -26.46
N LYS A 42 -6.45 13.66 -27.39
CA LYS A 42 -6.81 13.46 -28.81
C LYS A 42 -5.95 12.40 -29.49
N ILE A 43 -4.68 12.27 -29.09
CA ILE A 43 -3.71 11.33 -29.67
C ILE A 43 -3.86 9.94 -29.04
N ASN A 44 -4.15 9.88 -27.75
CA ASN A 44 -4.38 8.64 -27.03
C ASN A 44 -5.67 8.74 -26.20
N PRO A 45 -6.80 8.21 -26.70
CA PRO A 45 -8.08 8.30 -26.00
C PRO A 45 -8.08 7.65 -24.61
N LYS A 46 -7.23 6.64 -24.39
CA LYS A 46 -7.06 5.97 -23.07
C LYS A 46 -6.40 6.88 -22.02
N PHE A 47 -5.86 8.02 -22.45
CA PHE A 47 -5.32 9.05 -21.56
C PHE A 47 -6.42 9.77 -20.75
N ARG A 48 -7.71 9.64 -21.14
CA ARG A 48 -8.86 10.16 -20.36
C ARG A 48 -9.05 9.47 -19.01
N ASP A 49 -8.65 8.21 -18.89
CA ASP A 49 -9.04 7.38 -17.76
C ASP A 49 -8.11 7.56 -16.53
N HIS A 50 -7.00 8.29 -16.66
CA HIS A 50 -5.88 8.23 -15.70
C HIS A 50 -5.29 9.57 -15.21
N TYR A 51 -5.93 10.74 -15.38
CA TYR A 51 -5.32 12.00 -14.91
C TYR A 51 -6.06 12.68 -13.74
N TRP A 52 -5.22 13.29 -12.90
CA TRP A 52 -5.41 13.92 -11.59
C TRP A 52 -6.62 14.87 -11.52
N GLY A 53 -7.55 14.55 -10.62
CA GLY A 53 -8.75 15.36 -10.36
C GLY A 53 -9.88 15.10 -11.36
N GLN A 54 -10.79 14.18 -11.03
CA GLN A 54 -11.95 13.83 -11.88
C GLN A 54 -13.00 14.97 -12.03
N GLY A 55 -12.73 16.17 -11.50
CA GLY A 55 -13.58 17.36 -11.64
C GLY A 55 -12.73 18.63 -11.73
N PHE A 56 -13.27 19.70 -12.34
CA PHE A 56 -12.57 20.98 -12.52
C PHE A 56 -12.05 21.59 -11.20
N SER A 57 -12.78 21.34 -10.10
CA SER A 57 -12.42 21.74 -8.73
C SER A 57 -11.15 21.05 -8.20
N ASN A 58 -10.90 19.79 -8.59
CA ASN A 58 -9.79 18.98 -8.10
C ASN A 58 -8.52 19.10 -8.96
N ARG A 59 -8.49 20.05 -9.90
CA ARG A 59 -7.36 20.22 -10.82
C ARG A 59 -6.25 21.03 -10.17
N PRO A 60 -4.99 20.80 -10.56
CA PRO A 60 -3.90 21.63 -10.14
C PRO A 60 -4.04 23.08 -10.66
N ARG A 61 -3.35 24.00 -10.00
CA ARG A 61 -3.17 25.38 -10.44
C ARG A 61 -1.73 25.82 -10.23
N ILE A 62 -1.19 26.56 -11.18
CA ILE A 62 0.11 27.21 -11.06
C ILE A 62 -0.11 28.72 -11.16
N LYS A 63 0.41 29.45 -10.18
CA LYS A 63 0.43 30.91 -10.17
C LYS A 63 1.86 31.37 -10.35
N GLU A 64 2.15 32.08 -11.42
CA GLU A 64 3.46 32.70 -11.57
C GLU A 64 3.60 33.87 -10.59
N LEU A 65 4.73 33.93 -9.89
CA LEU A 65 5.07 34.99 -8.92
C LEU A 65 6.27 35.80 -9.40
N ASN A 66 6.48 35.86 -10.71
CA ASN A 66 7.64 36.52 -11.30
C ASN A 66 7.74 37.99 -10.85
N GLU A 67 6.64 38.68 -10.55
CA GLU A 67 6.65 40.09 -10.12
C GLU A 67 7.18 40.33 -8.68
N GLN A 68 7.38 39.28 -7.87
CA GLN A 68 7.59 39.42 -6.42
C GLN A 68 8.97 38.98 -5.90
N ALA A 69 9.95 38.66 -6.75
CA ALA A 69 11.23 38.14 -6.28
C ALA A 69 12.44 38.64 -7.08
N ASP A 70 13.56 38.84 -6.37
CA ASP A 70 14.92 39.04 -6.91
C ASP A 70 15.34 37.96 -7.94
N ALA A 71 14.59 36.85 -8.02
CA ALA A 71 14.72 35.79 -9.00
C ALA A 71 14.54 36.25 -10.47
N GLN A 72 13.84 37.35 -10.75
CA GLN A 72 13.81 37.94 -12.11
C GLN A 72 15.18 38.40 -12.59
N GLN A 73 16.12 38.67 -11.67
CA GLN A 73 17.47 39.10 -12.02
C GLN A 73 18.33 37.95 -12.56
N ILE A 74 17.90 36.70 -12.36
CA ILE A 74 18.60 35.52 -12.87
C ILE A 74 17.95 35.11 -14.21
N GLU A 75 18.63 35.42 -15.30
CA GLU A 75 18.17 35.13 -16.66
C GLU A 75 17.79 33.65 -16.83
N GLY A 76 16.55 33.40 -17.29
CA GLY A 76 16.03 32.05 -17.54
C GLY A 76 15.44 31.32 -16.33
N TYR A 77 15.40 31.92 -15.14
CA TYR A 77 14.73 31.37 -13.96
C TYR A 77 13.33 31.95 -13.80
N ARG A 78 12.40 31.15 -13.27
CA ARG A 78 11.03 31.55 -12.93
C ARG A 78 10.69 31.15 -11.51
N VAL A 79 9.74 31.85 -10.91
CA VAL A 79 9.18 31.52 -9.59
C VAL A 79 7.68 31.26 -9.76
N ILE A 80 7.24 30.11 -9.27
CA ILE A 80 5.84 29.70 -9.33
C ILE A 80 5.36 29.23 -7.96
N GLU A 81 4.09 29.49 -7.68
CA GLU A 81 3.35 28.89 -6.58
C GLU A 81 2.42 27.82 -7.15
N PHE A 82 2.68 26.58 -6.78
CA PHE A 82 1.97 25.40 -7.27
C PHE A 82 0.96 24.91 -6.23
N PHE A 83 -0.29 24.73 -6.65
CA PHE A 83 -1.39 24.18 -5.88
C PHE A 83 -1.79 22.83 -6.50
N PRO A 84 -1.54 21.69 -5.85
CA PRO A 84 -1.99 20.39 -6.37
C PRO A 84 -3.52 20.28 -6.42
N ASP A 85 -4.21 20.99 -5.51
CA ASP A 85 -5.66 21.15 -5.47
C ASP A 85 -5.99 22.65 -5.47
N ARG A 86 -6.65 23.11 -6.54
CA ARG A 86 -6.98 24.53 -6.75
C ARG A 86 -7.89 25.12 -5.67
N GLU A 87 -8.70 24.31 -5.00
CA GLU A 87 -9.61 24.77 -3.95
C GLU A 87 -8.92 24.81 -2.57
N ASN A 88 -7.88 24.00 -2.36
CA ASN A 88 -7.15 23.96 -1.10
C ASN A 88 -6.04 25.02 -1.04
N LYS A 89 -6.37 26.18 -0.49
CA LYS A 89 -5.41 27.30 -0.32
C LYS A 89 -4.32 27.01 0.71
N ASP A 90 -4.52 26.05 1.60
CA ASP A 90 -3.57 25.71 2.66
C ASP A 90 -2.45 24.78 2.15
N GLU A 91 -2.59 24.20 0.96
CA GLU A 91 -1.60 23.33 0.33
C GLU A 91 -1.02 23.99 -0.94
N SER A 92 0.03 24.79 -0.75
CA SER A 92 0.80 25.40 -1.83
C SER A 92 2.31 25.15 -1.69
N TYR A 93 2.99 25.11 -2.84
CA TYR A 93 4.44 24.88 -2.92
C TYR A 93 5.09 25.98 -3.73
N LEU A 94 6.05 26.69 -3.13
CA LEU A 94 6.84 27.71 -3.82
C LEU A 94 8.04 27.06 -4.50
N LEU A 95 8.13 27.17 -5.82
CA LEU A 95 9.14 26.53 -6.65
C LEU A 95 9.91 27.59 -7.45
N MET A 96 11.21 27.36 -7.61
CA MET A 96 12.11 28.23 -8.39
C MET A 96 13.04 27.37 -9.25
N GLY A 97 13.27 27.80 -10.49
CA GLY A 97 14.21 27.14 -11.38
C GLY A 97 14.04 27.52 -12.84
N SER A 98 14.80 26.84 -13.71
CA SER A 98 14.54 26.87 -15.15
C SER A 98 13.19 26.18 -15.45
N PRO A 99 12.55 26.49 -16.60
CA PRO A 99 11.30 25.85 -17.02
C PRO A 99 11.31 24.32 -16.89
N LEU A 100 12.38 23.66 -17.34
CA LEU A 100 12.51 22.21 -17.26
C LEU A 100 12.58 21.70 -15.82
N ALA A 101 13.30 22.40 -14.95
CA ALA A 101 13.38 22.07 -13.53
C ALA A 101 12.00 22.20 -12.86
N LEU A 102 11.27 23.27 -13.17
CA LEU A 102 9.91 23.50 -12.64
C LEU A 102 8.93 22.42 -13.11
N MET A 103 8.93 22.07 -14.40
CA MET A 103 8.09 20.98 -14.93
C MET A 103 8.36 19.65 -14.21
N SER A 104 9.64 19.33 -13.95
CA SER A 104 10.03 18.12 -13.22
C SER A 104 9.58 18.16 -11.76
N GLN A 105 9.75 19.29 -11.07
CA GLN A 105 9.35 19.45 -9.68
C GLN A 105 7.83 19.38 -9.51
N VAL A 106 7.06 20.08 -10.35
CA VAL A 106 5.59 20.04 -10.36
C VAL A 106 5.11 18.61 -10.60
N SER A 107 5.68 17.91 -11.59
CA SER A 107 5.31 16.53 -11.89
C SER A 107 5.57 15.59 -10.71
N LEU A 108 6.69 15.77 -10.00
CA LEU A 108 7.02 14.97 -8.81
C LEU A 108 6.04 15.25 -7.66
N ILE A 109 5.78 16.52 -7.34
CA ILE A 109 4.88 16.90 -6.25
C ILE A 109 3.45 16.42 -6.54
N MET A 110 3.00 16.53 -7.80
CA MET A 110 1.68 16.06 -8.19
C MET A 110 1.55 14.53 -8.06
N ASN A 111 2.61 13.78 -8.38
CA ASN A 111 2.68 12.34 -8.13
C ASN A 111 2.55 12.02 -6.64
N LEU A 112 3.30 12.71 -5.78
CA LEU A 112 3.20 12.53 -4.32
C LEU A 112 1.81 12.87 -3.79
N HIS A 113 1.21 13.96 -4.27
CA HIS A 113 -0.14 14.38 -3.87
C HIS A 113 -1.21 13.35 -4.25
N LEU A 114 -1.16 12.79 -5.47
CA LEU A 114 -2.10 11.73 -5.86
C LEU A 114 -1.85 10.41 -5.14
N MET A 115 -0.59 10.06 -4.88
CA MET A 115 -0.28 8.94 -4.02
C MET A 115 -0.97 9.14 -2.67
N ASN A 116 -1.00 10.37 -2.12
CA ASN A 116 -1.69 10.69 -0.88
C ASN A 116 -3.23 10.64 -0.97
N LYS A 117 -3.85 11.14 -2.04
CA LYS A 117 -5.33 11.13 -2.18
C LYS A 117 -5.92 9.73 -2.39
N THR A 118 -5.18 8.83 -3.03
CA THR A 118 -5.59 7.42 -3.16
C THR A 118 -5.57 6.65 -1.83
N MET A 119 -5.04 7.25 -0.74
CA MET A 119 -4.88 6.62 0.58
C MET A 119 -6.15 6.53 1.43
N ASN A 120 -7.24 7.21 1.07
CA ASN A 120 -8.52 7.03 1.76
C ASN A 120 -9.21 5.68 1.41
N GLY A 121 -8.66 4.94 0.44
CA GLY A 121 -9.16 3.65 -0.04
C GLY A 121 -8.32 2.45 0.41
N GLY A 122 -7.98 2.34 1.70
CA GLY A 122 -7.72 1.05 2.37
C GLY A 122 -6.54 0.15 1.95
N ASP A 123 -5.90 0.36 0.80
CA ASP A 123 -4.85 -0.53 0.29
C ASP A 123 -3.69 0.30 -0.31
N VAL A 124 -2.67 0.56 0.51
CA VAL A 124 -1.35 0.91 -0.02
C VAL A 124 -0.31 -0.04 0.55
N ALA A 125 0.29 -0.79 -0.36
CA ALA A 125 1.65 -1.26 -0.24
C ALA A 125 2.59 -0.04 -0.11
N TRP A 126 2.74 0.47 1.11
CA TRP A 126 3.65 1.55 1.43
C TRP A 126 5.08 1.03 1.51
N LEU A 127 5.94 1.53 0.62
CA LEU A 127 7.38 1.57 0.88
C LEU A 127 7.61 2.62 1.98
N GLY A 128 7.63 2.16 3.24
CA GLY A 128 8.21 2.93 4.34
C GLY A 128 7.27 3.66 5.29
N TYR A 129 6.00 3.27 5.44
CA TYR A 129 5.29 3.65 6.67
C TYR A 129 5.98 2.94 7.83
N PRO A 130 6.66 3.65 8.73
CA PRO A 130 7.42 2.99 9.76
C PRO A 130 6.37 2.42 10.75
N LEU A 131 6.50 1.13 11.02
CA LEU A 131 5.53 0.37 11.82
C LEU A 131 5.39 0.96 13.24
N ASP A 132 6.41 1.71 13.68
CA ASP A 132 6.45 2.49 14.92
C ASP A 132 5.30 3.50 15.02
N GLU A 133 5.02 4.31 14.00
CA GLU A 133 3.93 5.29 14.03
C GLU A 133 2.56 4.61 14.05
N TYR A 134 2.39 3.53 13.29
CA TYR A 134 1.15 2.75 13.30
C TYR A 134 0.90 2.06 14.65
N LEU A 135 1.95 1.51 15.26
CA LEU A 135 1.89 0.88 16.58
C LEU A 135 1.77 1.90 17.72
N ARG A 136 2.32 3.12 17.58
CA ARG A 136 2.16 4.23 18.54
C ARG A 136 0.76 4.85 18.47
N ALA A 137 0.23 5.04 17.26
CA ALA A 137 -1.12 5.59 17.05
C ALA A 137 -2.21 4.62 17.54
N LYS A 138 -1.93 3.31 17.53
CA LYS A 138 -2.81 2.26 18.06
C LYS A 138 -2.01 1.28 18.91
N PRO A 139 -1.68 1.60 20.18
CA PRO A 139 -0.90 0.73 21.04
C PRO A 139 -1.62 -0.60 21.20
N ARG A 140 -1.18 -1.60 20.44
CA ARG A 140 -1.66 -2.97 20.58
C ARG A 140 -1.02 -3.54 21.82
N THR A 141 -1.78 -3.65 22.90
CA THR A 141 -1.30 -4.35 24.09
C THR A 141 -1.10 -5.83 23.73
N GLY A 142 0.11 -6.36 23.92
CA GLY A 142 0.41 -7.78 23.77
C GLY A 142 0.90 -8.23 22.39
N ILE A 143 0.79 -9.54 22.12
CA ILE A 143 1.31 -10.19 20.91
C ILE A 143 0.18 -10.28 19.88
N THR A 144 0.41 -9.76 18.68
CA THR A 144 -0.52 -9.85 17.56
C THR A 144 0.09 -10.69 16.45
N MET A 145 -0.68 -11.58 15.85
CA MET A 145 -0.25 -12.33 14.67
C MET A 145 -1.00 -11.82 13.45
N GLN A 146 -0.29 -11.58 12.36
CA GLN A 146 -0.87 -11.25 11.06
C GLN A 146 -0.52 -12.37 10.08
N ILE A 147 -1.54 -13.01 9.54
CA ILE A 147 -1.41 -14.06 8.53
C ILE A 147 -1.75 -13.45 7.17
N ILE A 148 -0.93 -13.75 6.17
CA ILE A 148 -1.12 -13.30 4.80
C ILE A 148 -1.48 -14.50 3.93
N LEU A 149 -2.67 -14.41 3.33
CA LEU A 149 -3.25 -15.40 2.44
C LEU A 149 -3.25 -14.87 1.01
N THR A 150 -3.07 -15.76 0.05
CA THR A 150 -2.80 -15.41 -1.34
C THR A 150 -3.54 -16.33 -2.29
N THR A 151 -4.00 -15.85 -3.44
CA THR A 151 -4.66 -16.69 -4.46
C THR A 151 -3.73 -17.72 -5.11
N TYR A 152 -2.41 -17.60 -4.92
CA TYR A 152 -1.40 -18.53 -5.43
C TYR A 152 -0.86 -19.43 -4.32
N LYS A 153 -0.68 -20.73 -4.61
CA LYS A 153 -0.16 -21.73 -3.66
C LYS A 153 1.30 -21.53 -3.30
N ARG A 154 2.13 -21.10 -4.26
CA ARG A 154 3.59 -21.01 -4.14
C ARG A 154 4.08 -19.66 -4.66
N PRO A 155 5.23 -19.15 -4.17
CA PRO A 155 5.86 -17.97 -4.74
C PRO A 155 6.20 -18.21 -6.23
N PRO A 156 6.31 -17.15 -7.05
CA PRO A 156 6.38 -15.74 -6.65
C PRO A 156 5.05 -15.07 -6.31
N TYR A 157 5.01 -14.32 -5.20
CA TYR A 157 3.85 -13.51 -4.77
C TYR A 157 3.94 -12.04 -5.22
N TYR A 158 4.45 -11.83 -6.44
CA TYR A 158 4.53 -10.52 -7.10
C TYR A 158 3.73 -10.54 -8.40
N GLN A 159 3.43 -9.35 -8.94
CA GLN A 159 2.70 -9.19 -10.17
C GLN A 159 3.46 -9.83 -11.35
N VAL A 160 2.82 -10.78 -12.03
CA VAL A 160 3.31 -11.34 -13.29
C VAL A 160 2.40 -10.83 -14.41
N GLY A 161 2.86 -9.83 -15.16
CA GLY A 161 2.09 -9.21 -16.24
C GLY A 161 0.93 -8.33 -15.73
N THR A 162 -0.26 -8.51 -16.29
CA THR A 162 -1.46 -7.72 -15.98
C THR A 162 -2.32 -8.31 -14.86
N LYS A 163 -1.97 -9.48 -14.32
CA LYS A 163 -2.77 -10.17 -13.30
C LYS A 163 -2.42 -9.65 -11.91
N TRP A 164 -3.41 -9.02 -11.28
CA TRP A 164 -3.33 -8.60 -9.89
C TRP A 164 -3.41 -9.81 -8.98
N PHE A 165 -2.56 -9.80 -7.97
CA PHE A 165 -2.57 -10.81 -6.93
C PHE A 165 -3.36 -10.25 -5.74
N SER A 166 -4.37 -10.99 -5.28
CA SER A 166 -5.17 -10.57 -4.13
C SER A 166 -4.51 -11.06 -2.84
N ARG A 167 -4.08 -10.12 -1.99
CA ARG A 167 -3.69 -10.39 -0.59
C ARG A 167 -4.91 -10.34 0.28
N ARG A 168 -5.07 -11.33 1.16
CA ARG A 168 -6.00 -11.26 2.27
C ARG A 168 -5.22 -11.31 3.57
N HIS A 169 -5.63 -10.45 4.51
CA HIS A 169 -4.97 -10.30 5.79
C HIS A 169 -5.91 -10.77 6.89
N VAL A 170 -5.44 -11.70 7.71
CA VAL A 170 -6.12 -12.07 8.95
C VAL A 170 -5.25 -11.60 10.10
N THR A 171 -5.79 -10.70 10.93
CA THR A 171 -5.08 -10.19 12.10
C THR A 171 -5.70 -10.78 13.35
N ILE A 172 -4.90 -11.46 14.16
CA ILE A 172 -5.30 -12.12 15.40
C ILE A 172 -4.64 -11.37 16.57
N PRO A 173 -5.42 -10.62 17.36
CA PRO A 173 -4.92 -9.90 18.53
C PRO A 173 -4.69 -10.86 19.70
N LEU A 174 -3.80 -10.48 20.62
CA LEU A 174 -3.61 -11.13 21.93
C LEU A 174 -3.51 -12.66 21.80
N VAL A 175 -2.53 -13.10 21.03
CA VAL A 175 -2.38 -14.52 20.66
C VAL A 175 -1.90 -15.34 21.84
N ASP A 176 -2.53 -16.49 22.06
CA ASP A 176 -2.04 -17.51 22.97
C ASP A 176 -0.79 -18.16 22.40
N ARG A 177 0.33 -17.96 23.10
CA ARG A 177 1.67 -18.42 22.70
C ARG A 177 1.74 -19.93 22.55
N SER A 178 1.00 -20.67 23.37
CA SER A 178 1.03 -22.13 23.39
C SER A 178 0.42 -22.75 22.13
N LYS A 179 -0.48 -22.01 21.46
CA LYS A 179 -1.22 -22.47 20.29
C LYS A 179 -0.51 -22.19 18.97
N ILE A 180 0.59 -21.43 18.98
CA ILE A 180 1.34 -21.05 17.77
C ILE A 180 2.27 -22.20 17.37
N THR A 181 1.73 -23.21 16.68
CA THR A 181 2.50 -24.27 16.03
C THR A 181 2.39 -24.15 14.51
N TYR A 182 3.42 -24.60 13.77
CA TYR A 182 3.43 -24.55 12.31
C TYR A 182 2.16 -25.19 11.72
N GLN A 183 1.89 -26.42 12.15
CA GLN A 183 0.77 -27.21 11.63
C GLN A 183 -0.59 -26.62 12.02
N ALA A 184 -0.74 -26.11 13.25
CA ALA A 184 -2.01 -25.50 13.65
C ALA A 184 -2.33 -24.26 12.81
N VAL A 185 -1.37 -23.35 12.65
CA VAL A 185 -1.57 -22.14 11.86
C VAL A 185 -1.83 -22.48 10.39
N ARG A 186 -1.06 -23.42 9.83
CA ARG A 186 -1.24 -23.88 8.45
C ARG A 186 -2.61 -24.53 8.23
N ASN A 187 -3.08 -25.35 9.16
CA ASN A 187 -4.40 -25.99 9.10
C ASN A 187 -5.55 -24.97 9.20
N ALA A 188 -5.40 -23.95 10.06
CA ALA A 188 -6.37 -22.87 10.17
C ALA A 188 -6.55 -22.12 8.83
N CYS A 189 -5.47 -22.00 8.05
CA CYS A 189 -5.46 -21.42 6.71
C CYS A 189 -5.87 -22.39 5.58
N GLY A 190 -6.31 -23.62 5.90
CA GLY A 190 -6.73 -24.61 4.91
C GLY A 190 -5.60 -25.48 4.31
N GLY A 191 -4.38 -25.36 4.82
CA GLY A 191 -3.25 -26.22 4.43
C GLY A 191 -2.92 -26.20 2.94
N SER A 192 -2.62 -27.36 2.35
CA SER A 192 -2.31 -27.49 0.91
C SER A 192 -3.54 -27.26 0.01
N GLN A 193 -4.75 -27.43 0.56
CA GLN A 193 -6.01 -27.24 -0.17
C GLN A 193 -6.46 -25.79 -0.20
N GLY A 194 -5.95 -24.97 0.72
CA GLY A 194 -6.36 -23.59 0.88
C GLY A 194 -7.74 -23.48 1.53
N GLN A 195 -8.20 -22.25 1.61
CA GLN A 195 -9.45 -21.86 2.23
C GLN A 195 -10.29 -21.13 1.21
N ASN A 196 -11.56 -21.52 1.11
CA ASN A 196 -12.47 -20.85 0.23
C ASN A 196 -12.84 -19.47 0.79
N TRP A 197 -12.67 -18.44 -0.03
CA TRP A 197 -12.92 -17.04 0.25
C TRP A 197 -13.94 -16.52 -0.77
N GLY A 198 -14.59 -15.39 -0.49
CA GLY A 198 -15.56 -14.85 -1.43
C GLY A 198 -16.26 -13.60 -0.96
N GLU A 199 -17.53 -13.49 -1.34
CA GLU A 199 -18.36 -12.31 -1.12
C GLU A 199 -18.84 -12.11 0.33
N TRP A 200 -18.59 -13.05 1.24
CA TRP A 200 -18.97 -12.89 2.65
C TRP A 200 -17.77 -12.52 3.50
N SER A 201 -17.96 -11.57 4.41
CA SER A 201 -16.99 -11.17 5.44
C SER A 201 -17.59 -11.37 6.82
N ALA A 202 -17.02 -12.30 7.57
CA ALA A 202 -17.29 -12.48 8.99
C ALA A 202 -16.33 -11.63 9.82
N ARG A 203 -16.87 -10.97 10.85
CA ARG A 203 -16.15 -10.09 11.76
C ARG A 203 -16.46 -10.50 13.19
N ALA A 204 -15.43 -10.71 14.00
CA ALA A 204 -15.56 -10.92 15.43
C ALA A 204 -15.00 -9.72 16.18
N TYR A 205 -15.75 -9.26 17.17
CA TYR A 205 -15.30 -8.29 18.16
C TYR A 205 -14.87 -9.04 19.40
N VAL A 206 -13.59 -8.92 19.75
CA VAL A 206 -12.94 -9.69 20.81
C VAL A 206 -12.28 -8.77 21.83
N SER A 207 -12.30 -9.14 23.09
CA SER A 207 -11.68 -8.41 24.21
C SER A 207 -11.22 -9.38 25.29
N LEU A 208 -10.29 -8.97 26.17
CA LEU A 208 -9.90 -9.79 27.33
C LEU A 208 -11.08 -10.02 28.28
N ASP A 209 -11.76 -8.94 28.63
CA ASP A 209 -12.89 -8.93 29.57
C ASP A 209 -14.12 -8.23 28.99
N GLU A 210 -15.30 -8.49 29.56
CA GLU A 210 -16.57 -7.86 29.13
C GLU A 210 -16.58 -6.33 29.37
N GLU A 211 -15.82 -5.85 30.36
CA GLU A 211 -15.71 -4.44 30.72
C GLU A 211 -14.54 -3.70 30.06
N SER A 212 -13.61 -4.43 29.43
CA SER A 212 -12.41 -3.84 28.82
C SER A 212 -12.75 -2.87 27.68
N LYS A 213 -12.13 -1.69 27.66
CA LYS A 213 -12.24 -0.69 26.57
C LYS A 213 -11.51 -1.10 25.27
N GLY A 214 -10.65 -2.10 25.33
CA GLY A 214 -9.90 -2.62 24.18
C GLY A 214 -10.70 -3.62 23.36
N ILE A 215 -11.60 -3.14 22.49
CA ILE A 215 -12.26 -3.99 21.50
C ILE A 215 -11.32 -4.15 20.30
N HIS A 216 -10.95 -5.40 20.01
CA HIS A 216 -10.22 -5.74 18.80
C HIS A 216 -11.15 -6.39 17.79
N GLN A 217 -10.82 -6.22 16.51
CA GLN A 217 -11.59 -6.79 15.41
C GLN A 217 -10.76 -7.84 14.69
N MET A 218 -11.35 -9.02 14.52
CA MET A 218 -10.85 -10.08 13.64
C MET A 218 -11.78 -10.20 12.44
N VAL A 219 -11.21 -10.41 11.26
CA VAL A 219 -11.97 -10.49 10.00
C VAL A 219 -11.49 -11.68 9.19
N SER A 220 -12.44 -12.45 8.67
CA SER A 220 -12.20 -13.53 7.71
C SER A 220 -13.28 -13.53 6.63
N GLY A 221 -12.97 -14.05 5.45
CA GLY A 221 -13.93 -14.17 4.35
C GLY A 221 -14.37 -15.60 4.07
N GLY A 222 -15.37 -15.73 3.19
CA GLY A 222 -15.90 -17.00 2.69
C GLY A 222 -16.83 -16.78 1.48
N SER A 223 -17.07 -17.82 0.67
CA SER A 223 -18.06 -17.75 -0.41
C SER A 223 -19.50 -17.72 0.08
N THR A 224 -19.75 -18.26 1.27
CA THR A 224 -21.04 -18.23 1.96
C THR A 224 -20.87 -17.70 3.38
N GLU A 225 -21.97 -17.24 3.98
CA GLU A 225 -21.98 -16.78 5.37
C GLU A 225 -21.41 -17.83 6.34
N ALA A 226 -21.91 -19.07 6.23
CA ALA A 226 -21.46 -20.19 7.05
C ALA A 226 -19.96 -20.50 6.86
N THR A 227 -19.46 -20.38 5.63
CA THR A 227 -18.02 -20.58 5.35
C THR A 227 -17.19 -19.47 5.96
N ALA A 228 -17.63 -18.21 5.87
CA ALA A 228 -16.92 -17.08 6.46
C ALA A 228 -16.83 -17.18 7.98
N ILE A 229 -17.93 -17.57 8.64
CA ILE A 229 -17.96 -17.79 10.10
C ILE A 229 -17.05 -18.95 10.50
N ARG A 230 -17.16 -20.11 9.84
CA ARG A 230 -16.29 -21.27 10.10
C ARG A 230 -14.80 -20.92 9.91
N ASN A 231 -14.49 -20.12 8.89
CA ASN A 231 -13.14 -19.64 8.65
C ASN A 231 -12.65 -18.74 9.78
N LEU A 232 -13.50 -17.84 10.28
CA LEU A 232 -13.20 -16.97 11.40
C LEU A 232 -12.99 -17.74 12.72
N GLU A 233 -13.81 -18.75 12.99
CA GLU A 233 -13.72 -19.60 14.19
C GLU A 233 -12.35 -20.28 14.32
N LYS A 234 -11.79 -20.81 13.22
CA LYS A 234 -10.44 -21.38 13.21
C LYS A 234 -9.38 -20.38 13.69
N PHE A 235 -9.54 -19.10 13.36
CA PHE A 235 -8.61 -18.06 13.80
C PHE A 235 -8.85 -17.61 15.24
N LEU A 236 -10.10 -17.68 15.71
CA LEU A 236 -10.48 -17.36 17.08
C LEU A 236 -9.86 -18.33 18.10
N GLU A 237 -9.56 -19.57 17.70
CA GLU A 237 -8.87 -20.53 18.57
C GLU A 237 -7.50 -20.03 19.05
N PHE A 238 -6.82 -19.17 18.26
CA PHE A 238 -5.49 -18.65 18.60
C PHE A 238 -5.52 -17.44 19.53
N THR A 239 -6.65 -16.78 19.73
CA THR A 239 -6.72 -15.61 20.64
C THR A 239 -7.05 -16.04 22.06
N GLN A 240 -6.50 -15.33 23.04
CA GLN A 240 -6.89 -15.47 24.45
C GLN A 240 -8.12 -14.61 24.81
N CYS A 241 -8.66 -13.85 23.85
CA CYS A 241 -9.79 -12.96 24.07
C CYS A 241 -11.13 -13.72 24.12
N LYS A 242 -12.07 -13.19 24.90
CA LYS A 242 -13.49 -13.57 24.85
C LYS A 242 -14.16 -12.93 23.63
N ILE A 243 -15.06 -13.68 23.01
CA ILE A 243 -15.86 -13.23 21.86
C ILE A 243 -17.06 -12.44 22.39
N ARG A 244 -17.21 -11.17 21.99
CA ARG A 244 -18.38 -10.36 22.33
C ARG A 244 -19.51 -10.50 21.32
N LYS A 245 -19.14 -10.43 20.04
CA LYS A 245 -20.10 -10.42 18.94
C LYS A 245 -19.44 -10.94 17.68
N ILE A 246 -20.16 -11.77 16.94
CA ILE A 246 -19.83 -12.16 15.58
C ILE A 246 -20.90 -11.57 14.66
N THR A 247 -20.47 -10.97 13.56
CA THR A 247 -21.35 -10.47 12.50
C THR A 247 -20.81 -10.94 11.17
N ALA A 248 -21.66 -11.42 10.28
CA ALA A 248 -21.30 -11.70 8.91
C ALA A 248 -22.10 -10.80 7.99
N ASN A 249 -21.44 -10.21 7.00
CA ASN A 249 -22.06 -9.34 6.02
C ASN A 249 -21.60 -9.76 4.63
N LYS A 250 -22.53 -9.70 3.68
CA LYS A 250 -22.22 -9.79 2.27
C LYS A 250 -21.55 -8.49 1.82
N ILE A 251 -20.42 -8.60 1.13
CA ILE A 251 -19.65 -7.49 0.59
C ILE A 251 -20.39 -6.97 -0.64
N ASP A 252 -20.74 -5.69 -0.60
CA ASP A 252 -21.41 -5.03 -1.71
C ASP A 252 -20.39 -4.61 -2.77
N TYR A 253 -20.15 -5.49 -3.74
CA TYR A 253 -19.27 -5.22 -4.89
C TYR A 253 -19.88 -4.25 -5.92
N THR A 254 -21.08 -3.70 -5.69
CA THR A 254 -21.67 -2.66 -6.55
C THR A 254 -21.20 -1.25 -6.18
N LYS A 255 -20.39 -1.11 -5.12
CA LYS A 255 -19.86 0.17 -4.62
C LYS A 255 -18.33 0.15 -4.53
N GLY A 256 -17.72 1.33 -4.62
CA GLY A 256 -16.27 1.52 -4.52
C GLY A 256 -15.50 1.03 -5.75
N ASP A 257 -14.19 0.83 -5.60
CA ASP A 257 -13.28 0.50 -6.72
C ASP A 257 -13.59 -0.87 -7.35
N VAL A 258 -14.20 -1.79 -6.59
CA VAL A 258 -14.57 -3.11 -7.08
C VAL A 258 -15.78 -3.07 -8.03
N ALA A 259 -16.61 -2.03 -7.96
CA ALA A 259 -17.75 -1.84 -8.85
C ALA A 259 -17.33 -1.61 -10.31
N ARG A 260 -16.15 -1.02 -10.50
CA ARG A 260 -15.55 -0.70 -11.80
C ARG A 260 -14.77 -1.89 -12.39
N ASP A 261 -14.62 -2.99 -11.65
CA ASP A 261 -13.92 -4.18 -12.11
C ASP A 261 -14.83 -5.00 -13.05
N PRO A 262 -14.48 -5.12 -14.35
CA PRO A 262 -15.28 -5.90 -15.31
C PRO A 262 -15.38 -7.38 -14.92
N ASP A 263 -14.44 -7.90 -14.12
CA ASP A 263 -14.42 -9.29 -13.67
C ASP A 263 -14.91 -9.46 -12.22
N ARG A 264 -15.75 -8.55 -11.70
CA ARG A 264 -16.22 -8.57 -10.29
C ARG A 264 -16.79 -9.93 -9.82
N ALA A 265 -17.30 -10.74 -10.74
CA ALA A 265 -17.78 -12.09 -10.46
C ALA A 265 -16.70 -12.98 -9.83
N ARG A 266 -15.41 -12.72 -10.09
CA ARG A 266 -14.28 -13.47 -9.50
C ARG A 266 -14.16 -13.34 -7.98
N TYR A 267 -14.80 -12.33 -7.38
CA TYR A 267 -14.80 -12.14 -5.92
C TYR A 267 -15.93 -12.88 -5.20
N SER A 268 -16.82 -13.57 -5.93
CA SER A 268 -17.92 -14.35 -5.35
C SER A 268 -17.42 -15.60 -4.63
N SER A 269 -16.46 -16.31 -5.23
CA SER A 269 -15.82 -17.50 -4.66
C SER A 269 -14.45 -17.71 -5.30
N PHE A 270 -13.41 -17.82 -4.47
CA PHE A 270 -12.04 -18.12 -4.88
C PHE A 270 -11.26 -18.72 -3.72
N ASP A 271 -10.26 -19.55 -4.01
CA ASP A 271 -9.43 -20.14 -2.97
C ASP A 271 -8.23 -19.25 -2.64
N VAL A 272 -7.92 -19.17 -1.35
CA VAL A 272 -6.70 -18.54 -0.85
C VAL A 272 -5.85 -19.54 -0.09
N TYR A 273 -4.54 -19.33 -0.14
CA TYR A 273 -3.53 -20.21 0.38
C TYR A 273 -2.63 -19.48 1.36
N PRO A 274 -2.11 -20.16 2.39
CA PRO A 274 -1.17 -19.54 3.32
C PRO A 274 0.16 -19.24 2.64
N ALA A 275 0.59 -17.98 2.72
CA ALA A 275 1.89 -17.57 2.18
C ALA A 275 2.91 -17.37 3.30
N TRP A 276 2.65 -16.47 4.23
CA TRP A 276 3.48 -16.25 5.41
C TRP A 276 2.69 -15.63 6.56
N LEU A 277 3.25 -15.74 7.77
CA LEU A 277 2.78 -15.01 8.94
C LEU A 277 3.86 -14.06 9.46
N SER A 278 3.41 -13.04 10.17
CA SER A 278 4.24 -12.10 10.92
C SER A 278 3.73 -12.03 12.36
N ILE A 279 4.64 -12.11 13.34
CA ILE A 279 4.31 -11.93 14.76
C ILE A 279 4.79 -10.56 15.19
N TRP A 280 3.88 -9.76 15.75
CA TRP A 280 4.14 -8.42 16.27
C TRP A 280 4.08 -8.46 17.78
N ASN A 281 5.22 -8.26 18.42
CA ASN A 281 5.35 -8.19 19.86
C ASN A 281 5.65 -6.74 20.25
N THR A 282 4.64 -5.99 20.69
CA THR A 282 4.77 -4.55 20.92
C THR A 282 5.80 -4.19 21.98
N LYS A 283 6.01 -5.05 22.99
CA LYS A 283 7.08 -4.87 23.99
C LYS A 283 8.47 -4.98 23.38
N LEU A 284 8.70 -5.97 22.51
CA LEU A 284 10.00 -6.11 21.83
C LEU A 284 10.25 -4.97 20.85
N VAL A 285 9.23 -4.54 20.11
CA VAL A 285 9.35 -3.39 19.19
C VAL A 285 9.73 -2.11 19.97
N GLN A 286 9.07 -1.84 21.10
CA GLN A 286 9.40 -0.69 21.94
C GLN A 286 10.81 -0.77 22.57
N LEU A 287 11.28 -1.97 22.89
CA LEU A 287 12.62 -2.18 23.45
C LEU A 287 13.73 -2.06 22.40
N ASP A 288 13.50 -2.56 21.19
CA ASP A 288 14.42 -2.40 20.07
C ASP A 288 14.54 -0.92 19.64
N ASP A 289 13.43 -0.18 19.63
CA ASP A 289 13.41 1.27 19.37
C ASP A 289 14.26 2.04 20.37
N LYS A 290 14.17 1.74 21.67
CA LYS A 290 14.97 2.39 22.71
C LYS A 290 16.47 2.05 22.62
N ARG A 291 16.82 0.90 22.06
CA ARG A 291 18.21 0.42 21.98
C ARG A 291 18.90 0.79 20.68
N ARG A 292 18.17 1.15 19.62
CA ARG A 292 18.73 1.33 18.27
C ARG A 292 18.03 2.41 17.47
N ASP A 293 18.60 3.61 17.48
CA ASP A 293 18.60 4.49 16.32
C ASP A 293 19.24 3.76 15.12
N GLY A 294 18.47 2.94 14.40
CA GLY A 294 18.80 2.42 13.07
C GLY A 294 20.08 1.59 12.89
N LYS A 295 20.87 1.28 13.93
CA LYS A 295 22.16 0.59 13.75
C LYS A 295 22.01 -0.92 13.61
N LYS A 296 22.47 -1.42 12.46
CA LYS A 296 22.69 -2.84 12.14
C LYS A 296 23.54 -3.49 13.23
N THR A 297 23.25 -4.75 13.56
CA THR A 297 24.16 -5.58 14.37
C THR A 297 25.50 -5.78 13.63
N LEU A 298 26.57 -6.09 14.37
CA LEU A 298 27.88 -6.52 13.81
C LEU A 298 27.77 -7.76 12.89
N SER A 299 26.67 -8.52 12.99
CA SER A 299 26.33 -9.64 12.09
C SER A 299 25.44 -9.24 10.89
N GLY A 300 25.15 -7.95 10.72
CA GLY A 300 24.32 -7.43 9.62
C GLY A 300 22.83 -7.76 9.73
N ARG A 301 22.37 -8.50 10.75
CA ARG A 301 20.95 -8.82 10.93
C ARG A 301 20.19 -7.65 11.57
N MET A 302 19.30 -7.05 10.79
CA MET A 302 18.26 -6.14 11.29
C MET A 302 17.12 -6.97 11.89
N LEU A 303 16.90 -6.90 13.20
CA LEU A 303 15.76 -7.55 13.87
C LEU A 303 14.41 -6.88 13.54
N SER A 304 14.42 -5.68 12.94
CA SER A 304 13.20 -4.92 12.62
C SER A 304 12.71 -5.04 11.16
N LYS A 305 13.32 -5.87 10.30
CA LYS A 305 12.81 -6.15 8.94
C LYS A 305 12.12 -7.51 8.89
N HIS A 306 10.82 -7.52 9.17
CA HIS A 306 9.84 -8.55 8.81
C HIS A 306 10.36 -10.00 8.83
N ASN A 307 10.36 -10.64 10.01
CA ASN A 307 10.48 -12.10 10.09
C ASN A 307 9.22 -12.74 9.50
N LYS A 308 9.19 -12.83 8.16
CA LYS A 308 8.18 -13.57 7.42
C LYS A 308 8.42 -15.04 7.70
N LEU A 309 7.51 -15.62 8.45
CA LEU A 309 7.47 -17.04 8.72
C LEU A 309 6.64 -17.70 7.63
N PHE A 310 7.31 -18.30 6.64
CA PHE A 310 6.66 -18.88 5.47
C PHE A 310 5.79 -20.08 5.85
N LEU A 311 4.58 -20.12 5.31
CA LEU A 311 3.58 -21.16 5.56
C LEU A 311 3.23 -22.00 4.31
N TYR A 312 3.74 -21.60 3.14
CA TYR A 312 3.53 -22.31 1.88
C TYR A 312 4.23 -23.68 1.79
N PRO A 313 5.38 -23.95 2.47
CA PRO A 313 5.97 -25.28 2.45
C PRO A 313 5.02 -26.33 3.05
N GLU A 314 5.09 -27.57 2.59
CA GLU A 314 4.27 -28.64 3.20
C GLU A 314 4.84 -29.12 4.52
N ARG A 315 6.17 -29.10 4.62
CA ARG A 315 6.94 -29.45 5.81
C ARG A 315 7.34 -28.20 6.59
N GLU A 316 7.31 -28.28 7.92
CA GLU A 316 7.80 -27.23 8.81
C GLU A 316 9.26 -26.89 8.48
N PRO A 317 9.61 -25.60 8.29
CA PRO A 317 11.00 -25.18 8.17
C PRO A 317 11.80 -25.49 9.44
N ASP A 318 13.03 -25.97 9.31
CA ASP A 318 13.85 -26.42 10.46
C ASP A 318 14.07 -25.32 11.52
N ASN A 319 14.06 -24.04 11.12
CA ASN A 319 14.24 -22.91 12.00
C ASN A 319 12.93 -22.34 12.60
N TRP A 320 11.76 -22.90 12.26
CA TRP A 320 10.45 -22.36 12.65
C TRP A 320 10.33 -22.17 14.16
N SER A 321 10.46 -23.27 14.90
CA SER A 321 10.29 -23.30 16.35
C SER A 321 11.27 -22.37 17.08
N SER A 322 12.52 -22.27 16.60
CA SER A 322 13.51 -21.35 17.15
C SER A 322 13.16 -19.87 16.92
N THR A 323 12.69 -19.54 15.70
CA THR A 323 12.34 -18.17 15.31
C THR A 323 11.07 -17.69 16.00
N VAL A 324 10.05 -18.56 16.11
CA VAL A 324 8.82 -18.27 16.85
C VAL A 324 9.14 -18.02 18.33
N ARG A 325 9.97 -18.88 18.95
CA ARG A 325 10.37 -18.69 20.35
C ARG A 325 11.06 -17.36 20.57
N GLU A 326 11.96 -16.95 19.67
CA GLU A 326 12.63 -15.65 19.72
C GLU A 326 11.64 -14.47 19.64
N LEU A 327 10.68 -14.52 18.72
CA LEU A 327 9.64 -13.49 18.55
C LEU A 327 8.66 -13.41 19.73
N LEU A 328 8.45 -14.54 20.43
CA LEU A 328 7.56 -14.63 21.58
C LEU A 328 8.27 -14.40 22.92
N LYS A 329 9.59 -14.23 22.94
CA LYS A 329 10.33 -13.92 24.19
C LYS A 329 9.66 -12.71 24.84
N LYS A 330 9.41 -12.83 26.15
CA LYS A 330 9.16 -11.62 26.95
C LYS A 330 10.43 -10.79 26.79
N GLY A 331 10.30 -9.49 26.52
CA GLY A 331 11.44 -8.62 26.74
C GLY A 331 11.72 -8.73 28.23
N ASP A 332 12.76 -9.48 28.60
CA ASP A 332 13.25 -9.52 29.96
C ASP A 332 13.82 -8.13 30.24
N VAL A 333 13.03 -7.37 30.96
CA VAL A 333 13.44 -6.17 31.67
C VAL A 333 13.02 -6.47 33.09
N ASP A 334 14.02 -6.68 33.94
CA ASP A 334 13.88 -6.64 35.39
C ASP A 334 13.13 -5.38 35.85
#